data_AF-A0A3C2CUQ0-F1
#
_entry.id   AF-A0A3C2CUQ0-F1
#
_cell.length_a   1.000
_cell.length_b   1.000
_cell.length_c   1.000
_cell.angle_alpha   90.00
_cell.angle_beta   90.00
_cell.angle_gamma   90.00
#
_symmetry.space_group_name_H-M   'P 1'
#
loop_
_entity.id
_entity.type
_entity.pdbx_description
1 polymer ?
#
loop_
_entity_poly.entity_id
_entity_poly.type
_entity_poly.pdbx_seq_one_letter_code
_entity_poly.pdbx_strand_id
1 'polypeptide(L)'
;AVIGAILMIAKNKTWKNIGAVSFGIAAVFAAMRGFTFLAAPVTNIPQVESALANLNTSHLMSMATGTIITAAIQSSTAMTGVIMGFLAEGNLNMDSAVAAMLGANIGTCITALLASIGAGKEARLTAYAHVWLNIAGAAVFYPFIDQIAAFAPQTAVRAEVQLAHVSVAFNIISSLLILPVAESFGRMIEKIHGGSS
;
A
#
# COMPACT_ATOMS: atom_id res chain seq x y z
N ALA A 1 -15.17 16.93 6.26
CA ALA A 1 -16.05 16.07 7.06
C ALA A 1 -17.41 16.73 7.30
N VAL A 2 -17.47 17.88 7.99
CA VAL A 2 -18.74 18.55 8.35
C VAL A 2 -19.65 18.84 7.14
N ILE A 3 -19.11 19.47 6.09
CA ILE A 3 -19.89 19.76 4.86
C ILE A 3 -20.39 18.47 4.19
N GLY A 4 -19.54 17.45 4.09
CA GLY A 4 -19.92 16.14 3.55
C GLY A 4 -21.05 15.47 4.36
N ALA A 5 -20.96 15.50 5.69
CA ALA A 5 -21.97 14.96 6.60
C ALA A 5 -23.32 15.69 6.45
N ILE A 6 -23.30 17.02 6.30
CA ILE A 6 -24.50 17.82 6.06
C ILE A 6 -25.14 17.43 4.71
N LEU A 7 -24.35 17.30 3.65
CA LEU A 7 -24.84 16.92 2.33
C LEU A 7 -25.40 15.49 2.26
N MET A 8 -24.94 14.57 3.11
CA MET A 8 -25.48 13.20 3.19
C MET A 8 -26.93 13.14 3.67
N ILE A 9 -27.42 14.18 4.37
CA ILE A 9 -28.81 14.27 4.86
C ILE A 9 -29.74 14.80 3.75
N ALA A 10 -29.19 15.30 2.63
CA ALA A 10 -29.99 15.82 1.53
C ALA A 10 -30.92 14.75 0.93
N LYS A 11 -32.17 15.13 0.65
CA LYS A 11 -33.16 14.27 0.00
C LYS A 11 -32.80 13.95 -1.46
N ASN A 12 -32.05 14.83 -2.11
CA ASN A 12 -31.60 14.64 -3.49
C ASN A 12 -30.41 13.67 -3.55
N LYS A 13 -30.58 12.60 -4.33
CA LYS A 13 -29.61 11.50 -4.49
C LYS A 13 -28.22 11.99 -4.94
N THR A 14 -28.15 13.01 -5.79
CA THR A 14 -26.87 13.58 -6.26
C THR A 14 -26.11 14.24 -5.11
N TRP A 15 -26.77 15.11 -4.34
CA TRP A 15 -26.17 15.79 -3.20
C TRP A 15 -25.78 14.82 -2.08
N LYS A 16 -26.60 13.81 -1.84
CA LYS A 16 -26.30 12.74 -0.89
C LYS A 16 -25.03 11.96 -1.29
N ASN A 17 -24.90 11.62 -2.57
CA ASN A 17 -23.72 10.91 -3.08
C ASN A 17 -22.46 11.78 -2.99
N ILE A 18 -22.53 13.06 -3.37
CA ILE A 18 -21.41 14.01 -3.22
C ILE A 18 -21.02 14.14 -1.74
N GLY A 19 -22.00 14.22 -0.84
CA GLY A 19 -21.79 14.24 0.59
C GLY A 19 -21.06 13.00 1.10
N ALA A 20 -21.49 11.81 0.68
CA ALA A 20 -20.88 10.55 1.07
C ALA A 20 -19.42 10.43 0.60
N VAL A 21 -19.13 10.82 -0.65
CA VAL A 21 -17.76 10.85 -1.19
C VAL A 21 -16.89 11.84 -0.40
N SER A 22 -17.37 13.07 -0.20
CA SER A 22 -16.64 14.11 0.55
C SER A 22 -16.37 13.70 2.00
N PHE A 23 -17.35 13.08 2.65
CA PHE A 23 -17.20 12.58 4.01
C PHE A 23 -16.18 11.44 4.07
N GLY A 24 -16.26 10.46 3.16
CA GLY A 24 -15.31 9.35 3.07
C GLY A 24 -13.87 9.82 2.87
N ILE A 25 -13.64 10.76 1.95
CA ILE A 25 -12.32 11.36 1.73
C ILE A 25 -11.82 12.03 3.02
N ALA A 26 -12.66 12.81 3.69
CA ALA A 26 -12.27 13.47 4.93
C ALA A 26 -11.97 12.49 6.07
N ALA A 27 -12.69 11.36 6.15
CA ALA A 27 -12.44 10.31 7.13
C ALA A 27 -11.09 9.63 6.89
N VAL A 28 -10.71 9.37 5.63
CA VAL A 28 -9.39 8.84 5.27
C VAL A 28 -8.27 9.78 5.72
N PHE A 29 -8.38 11.08 5.41
CA PHE A 29 -7.39 12.07 5.85
C PHE A 29 -7.31 12.19 7.38
N ALA A 30 -8.44 12.09 8.07
CA ALA A 30 -8.46 12.08 9.53
C ALA A 30 -7.74 10.85 10.10
N ALA A 31 -7.97 9.66 9.53
CA ALA A 31 -7.27 8.44 9.91
C ALA A 31 -5.76 8.55 9.66
N MET A 32 -5.35 9.10 8.52
CA MET A 32 -3.93 9.33 8.21
C MET A 32 -3.25 10.25 9.22
N ARG A 33 -3.91 11.36 9.60
CA ARG A 33 -3.41 12.23 10.69
C ARG A 33 -3.37 11.51 12.03
N GLY A 34 -4.34 10.62 12.28
CA GLY A 34 -4.35 9.76 13.45
C GLY A 34 -3.12 8.85 13.53
N PHE A 35 -2.69 8.25 12.42
CA PHE A 35 -1.47 7.45 12.38
C PHE A 35 -0.23 8.27 12.71
N THR A 36 -0.09 9.47 12.16
CA THR A 36 1.02 10.38 12.51
C THR A 36 0.98 10.77 13.98
N PHE A 37 -0.20 11.11 14.51
CA PHE A 37 -0.37 11.47 15.92
C PHE A 37 -0.01 10.30 16.87
N LEU A 38 -0.35 9.07 16.48
CA LEU A 38 -0.04 7.87 17.26
C LEU A 38 1.41 7.40 17.06
N ALA A 39 2.08 7.79 15.98
CA ALA A 39 3.47 7.42 15.75
C ALA A 39 4.36 7.94 16.88
N ALA A 40 4.22 9.21 17.29
CA ALA A 40 5.01 9.82 18.37
C ALA A 40 5.00 9.02 19.69
N PRO A 41 3.84 8.68 20.30
CA PRO A 41 3.85 7.88 21.53
C PRO A 41 4.27 6.42 21.30
N VAL A 42 4.01 5.86 20.11
CA VAL A 42 4.34 4.46 19.79
C VAL A 42 5.84 4.26 19.59
N THR A 43 6.54 5.25 19.02
CA THR A 43 8.00 5.21 18.80
C THR A 43 8.79 5.34 20.10
N ASN A 44 8.20 5.89 21.17
CA ASN A 44 8.78 5.93 22.51
C ASN A 44 8.78 4.57 23.24
N ILE A 45 8.13 3.54 22.67
CA ILE A 45 8.17 2.18 23.20
C ILE A 45 9.50 1.54 22.77
N PRO A 46 10.38 1.10 23.70
CA PRO A 46 11.73 0.62 23.37
C PRO A 46 11.76 -0.53 22.35
N GLN A 47 10.75 -1.40 22.40
CA GLN A 47 10.60 -2.52 21.47
C GLN A 47 10.26 -2.04 20.05
N VAL A 48 9.48 -0.96 19.92
CA VAL A 48 9.13 -0.38 18.62
C VAL A 48 10.31 0.41 18.07
N GLU A 49 10.97 1.22 18.91
CA GLU A 49 12.16 1.96 18.52
C GLU A 49 13.25 1.02 17.97
N SER A 50 13.57 -0.05 18.71
CA SER A 50 14.55 -1.05 18.27
C SER A 50 14.11 -1.80 17.02
N ALA A 51 12.82 -2.11 16.88
CA ALA A 51 12.30 -2.70 15.65
C ALA A 51 12.49 -1.76 14.45
N LEU A 52 12.11 -0.48 14.57
CA LEU A 52 12.28 0.53 13.52
C LEU A 52 13.76 0.75 13.16
N ALA A 53 14.64 0.79 14.17
CA ALA A 53 16.08 0.87 13.95
C ALA A 53 16.59 -0.31 13.12
N ASN A 54 16.12 -1.53 13.40
CA ASN A 54 16.47 -2.70 12.59
C ASN A 54 15.94 -2.60 11.15
N LEU A 55 14.74 -2.03 10.95
CA LEU A 55 14.21 -1.81 9.60
C LEU A 55 15.07 -0.84 8.78
N ASN A 56 15.79 0.09 9.42
CA ASN A 56 16.72 1.01 8.76
C ASN A 56 18.03 0.36 8.32
N THR A 57 18.31 -0.88 8.75
CA THR A 57 19.57 -1.57 8.41
C THR A 57 19.47 -2.48 7.19
N SER A 58 18.26 -2.86 6.78
CA SER A 58 18.06 -3.86 5.72
C SER A 58 16.73 -3.65 5.00
N HIS A 59 16.79 -3.32 3.70
CA HIS A 59 15.60 -3.20 2.85
C HIS A 59 14.79 -4.50 2.79
N LEU A 60 15.45 -5.66 2.85
CA LEU A 60 14.75 -6.94 2.88
C LEU A 60 13.91 -7.08 4.16
N MET A 61 14.43 -6.65 5.31
CA MET A 61 13.67 -6.66 6.56
C MET A 61 12.51 -5.67 6.53
N SER A 62 12.70 -4.47 6.00
CA SER A 62 11.62 -3.49 5.86
C SER A 62 10.52 -4.03 4.92
N MET A 63 10.89 -4.60 3.78
CA MET A 63 9.96 -5.21 2.83
C MET A 63 9.21 -6.42 3.43
N ALA A 64 9.90 -7.31 4.13
CA ALA A 64 9.27 -8.44 4.81
C ALA A 64 8.26 -7.97 5.87
N THR A 65 8.64 -6.96 6.66
CA THR A 65 7.79 -6.36 7.69
C THR A 65 6.54 -5.72 7.07
N GLY A 66 6.71 -4.96 5.99
CA GLY A 66 5.60 -4.39 5.20
C GLY A 66 4.64 -5.46 4.69
N THR A 67 5.18 -6.58 4.20
CA THR A 67 4.40 -7.72 3.70
C THR A 67 3.57 -8.35 4.82
N ILE A 68 4.21 -8.70 5.95
CA ILE A 68 3.58 -9.40 7.07
C ILE A 68 2.51 -8.53 7.73
N ILE A 69 2.82 -7.28 8.02
CA ILE A 69 1.86 -6.37 8.67
C ILE A 69 0.68 -6.09 7.74
N THR A 70 0.94 -5.89 6.44
CA THR A 70 -0.16 -5.67 5.50
C THR A 70 -1.02 -6.92 5.31
N ALA A 71 -0.44 -8.11 5.29
CA ALA A 71 -1.19 -9.35 5.26
C ALA A 71 -2.10 -9.51 6.50
N ALA A 72 -1.60 -9.12 7.69
CA ALA A 72 -2.35 -9.18 8.94
C ALA A 72 -3.49 -8.13 8.99
N ILE A 73 -3.19 -6.89 8.62
CA ILE A 73 -4.16 -5.78 8.63
C ILE A 73 -5.11 -5.86 7.41
N GLN A 74 -4.70 -6.55 6.35
CA GLN A 74 -5.39 -6.67 5.05
C GLN A 74 -5.59 -5.33 4.32
N SER A 75 -4.79 -4.32 4.65
CA SER A 75 -4.86 -2.98 4.05
C SER A 75 -3.46 -2.36 3.87
N SER A 76 -3.02 -2.26 2.62
CA SER A 76 -1.77 -1.58 2.27
C SER A 76 -1.84 -0.08 2.49
N THR A 77 -3.01 0.54 2.35
CA THR A 77 -3.19 1.97 2.62
C THR A 77 -3.06 2.28 4.10
N ALA A 78 -3.61 1.43 4.98
CA ALA A 78 -3.39 1.54 6.42
C ALA A 78 -1.91 1.33 6.78
N MET A 79 -1.26 0.29 6.25
CA MET A 79 0.17 0.05 6.48
C MET A 79 1.05 1.21 5.99
N THR A 80 0.80 1.72 4.78
CA THR A 80 1.54 2.88 4.24
C THR A 80 1.31 4.12 5.11
N GLY A 81 0.10 4.33 5.64
CA GLY A 81 -0.19 5.40 6.60
C GLY A 81 0.59 5.29 7.91
N VAL A 82 0.81 4.08 8.41
CA VAL A 82 1.67 3.82 9.58
C VAL A 82 3.14 4.14 9.26
N ILE A 83 3.66 3.66 8.12
CA ILE A 83 5.02 3.97 7.66
C ILE A 83 5.21 5.49 7.51
N MET A 84 4.23 6.19 6.93
CA MET A 84 4.22 7.64 6.82
C MET A 84 4.33 8.33 8.18
N GLY A 85 3.67 7.80 9.21
CA GLY A 85 3.79 8.31 10.58
C GLY A 85 5.22 8.20 11.12
N PHE A 86 5.85 7.03 10.99
CA PHE A 86 7.24 6.83 11.44
C PHE A 86 8.27 7.62 10.63
N LEU A 87 7.99 7.85 9.34
CA LEU A 87 8.81 8.69 8.47
C LEU A 87 8.69 10.18 8.86
N ALA A 88 7.49 10.64 9.24
CA ALA A 88 7.26 12.01 9.72
C ALA A 88 7.93 12.29 11.07
N GLU A 89 8.00 11.29 11.95
CA GLU A 89 8.74 11.37 13.22
C GLU A 89 10.27 11.18 13.06
N GLY A 90 10.74 10.82 11.85
CA GLY A 90 12.16 10.62 11.56
C GLY A 90 12.76 9.32 12.10
N ASN A 91 11.93 8.37 12.58
CA ASN A 91 12.39 7.07 13.08
C ASN A 91 12.67 6.07 11.94
N LEU A 92 12.13 6.30 10.75
CA LEU A 92 12.32 5.45 9.59
C LEU A 92 12.92 6.26 8.44
N ASN A 93 13.92 5.71 7.77
CA ASN A 93 14.51 6.32 6.59
C ASN A 93 13.61 6.16 5.36
N MET A 94 13.77 7.04 4.36
CA MET A 94 12.95 7.00 3.15
C MET A 94 13.13 5.69 2.35
N ASP A 95 14.36 5.18 2.22
CA ASP A 95 14.66 3.92 1.56
C ASP A 95 13.98 2.72 2.25
N SER A 96 14.07 2.64 3.57
CA SER A 96 13.34 1.63 4.35
C SER A 96 11.83 1.79 4.26
N ALA A 97 11.33 3.02 4.18
CA ALA A 97 9.91 3.30 3.97
C ALA A 97 9.44 2.82 2.58
N VAL A 98 10.23 3.07 1.52
CA VAL A 98 9.97 2.58 0.16
C VAL A 98 10.02 1.05 0.13
N ALA A 99 11.02 0.43 0.76
CA ALA A 99 11.13 -1.02 0.87
C ALA A 99 9.91 -1.64 1.57
N ALA A 100 9.49 -1.07 2.71
CA ALA A 100 8.30 -1.51 3.43
C ALA A 100 7.01 -1.30 2.62
N MET A 101 6.91 -0.21 1.85
CA MET A 101 5.80 0.05 0.93
C MET A 101 5.72 -0.99 -0.20
N LEU A 102 6.87 -1.39 -0.80
CA LEU A 102 6.90 -2.49 -1.78
C LEU A 102 6.39 -3.79 -1.15
N GLY A 103 6.81 -4.06 0.09
CA GLY A 103 6.32 -5.19 0.88
C GLY A 103 4.81 -5.14 1.11
N ALA A 104 4.27 -3.96 1.44
CA ALA A 104 2.83 -3.79 1.65
C ALA A 104 2.00 -4.15 0.40
N ASN A 105 2.52 -3.86 -0.79
CA ASN A 105 1.87 -4.27 -2.04
C ASN A 105 1.87 -5.79 -2.22
N ILE A 106 2.96 -6.49 -1.86
CA ILE A 106 2.97 -7.96 -1.80
C ILE A 106 1.93 -8.46 -0.77
N GLY A 107 1.90 -7.88 0.43
CA GLY A 107 0.99 -8.30 1.50
C GLY A 107 -0.49 -8.20 1.13
N THR A 108 -0.86 -7.23 0.27
CA THR A 108 -2.23 -7.05 -0.24
C THR A 108 -2.75 -8.29 -0.98
N CYS A 109 -1.85 -9.11 -1.52
CA CYS A 109 -2.21 -10.33 -2.22
C CYS A 109 -2.91 -11.35 -1.31
N ILE A 110 -2.63 -11.33 0.00
CA ILE A 110 -3.32 -12.21 0.97
C ILE A 110 -4.81 -11.91 1.00
N THR A 111 -5.20 -10.64 0.96
CA THR A 111 -6.62 -10.24 0.89
C THR A 111 -7.30 -10.81 -0.36
N ALA A 112 -6.64 -10.71 -1.52
CA ALA A 112 -7.17 -11.24 -2.78
C ALA A 112 -7.26 -12.78 -2.77
N LEU A 113 -6.25 -13.46 -2.22
CA LEU A 113 -6.24 -14.92 -2.07
C LEU A 113 -7.37 -15.38 -1.17
N LEU A 114 -7.54 -14.77 0.01
CA LEU A 114 -8.64 -15.07 0.94
C LEU A 114 -10.00 -14.83 0.30
N ALA A 115 -10.18 -13.71 -0.40
CA ALA A 115 -11.42 -13.39 -1.11
C ALA A 115 -11.74 -14.37 -2.25
N SER A 116 -10.72 -15.02 -2.83
CA SER A 116 -10.91 -16.01 -3.90
C SER A 116 -11.36 -17.39 -3.39
N ILE A 117 -11.25 -17.65 -2.09
CA ILE A 117 -11.66 -18.93 -1.49
C ILE A 117 -13.18 -19.06 -1.62
N GLY A 118 -13.63 -20.06 -2.40
CA GLY A 118 -15.05 -20.30 -2.65
C GLY A 118 -15.68 -19.42 -3.74
N ALA A 119 -14.92 -18.53 -4.38
CA ALA A 119 -15.43 -17.58 -5.40
C ALA A 119 -15.31 -18.07 -6.86
N GLY A 120 -14.85 -19.31 -7.07
CA GLY A 120 -14.74 -19.94 -8.40
C GLY A 120 -13.39 -19.76 -9.10
N LYS A 121 -13.26 -20.34 -10.29
CA LYS A 121 -11.99 -20.40 -11.05
C LYS A 121 -11.46 -19.01 -11.44
N GLU A 122 -12.31 -18.17 -12.01
CA GLU A 122 -11.94 -16.83 -12.48
C GLU A 122 -11.43 -15.94 -11.34
N ALA A 123 -12.07 -16.00 -10.17
CA ALA A 123 -11.64 -15.26 -8.99
C ALA A 123 -10.27 -15.72 -8.49
N ARG A 124 -10.01 -17.05 -8.51
CA ARG A 124 -8.69 -17.61 -8.15
C ARG A 124 -7.61 -17.20 -9.15
N LEU A 125 -7.89 -17.26 -10.46
CA LEU A 125 -6.96 -16.81 -11.49
C LEU A 125 -6.63 -15.32 -11.35
N THR A 126 -7.63 -14.49 -11.05
CA THR A 126 -7.44 -13.07 -10.76
C THR A 126 -6.56 -12.86 -9.52
N ALA A 127 -6.78 -13.63 -8.45
CA ALA A 127 -5.94 -13.57 -7.25
C ALA A 127 -4.49 -14.00 -7.53
N TYR A 128 -4.28 -15.06 -8.30
CA TYR A 128 -2.93 -15.48 -8.72
C TYR A 128 -2.24 -14.43 -9.60
N ALA A 129 -2.96 -13.86 -10.57
CA ALA A 129 -2.46 -12.74 -11.36
C ALA A 129 -2.02 -11.58 -10.46
N HIS A 130 -2.80 -11.27 -9.43
CA HIS A 130 -2.46 -10.22 -8.47
C HIS A 130 -1.20 -10.54 -7.65
N VAL A 131 -1.03 -11.79 -7.19
CA VAL A 131 0.18 -12.27 -6.51
C VAL A 131 1.41 -12.10 -7.40
N TRP A 132 1.36 -12.63 -8.62
CA TRP A 132 2.48 -12.59 -9.55
C TRP A 132 2.85 -11.17 -9.94
N LEU A 133 1.87 -10.30 -10.17
CA LEU A 133 2.11 -8.91 -10.52
C LEU A 133 2.82 -8.16 -9.40
N ASN A 134 2.38 -8.30 -8.14
CA ASN A 134 3.01 -7.60 -7.02
C ASN A 134 4.40 -8.15 -6.69
N ILE A 135 4.61 -9.46 -6.77
CA ILE A 135 5.94 -10.06 -6.57
C ILE A 135 6.90 -9.60 -7.67
N ALA A 136 6.48 -9.65 -8.94
CA ALA A 136 7.30 -9.20 -10.07
C ALA A 136 7.58 -7.69 -9.98
N GLY A 137 6.55 -6.88 -9.68
CA GLY A 137 6.70 -5.44 -9.46
C GLY A 137 7.69 -5.14 -8.35
N ALA A 138 7.54 -5.77 -7.18
CA ALA A 138 8.51 -5.61 -6.09
C ALA A 138 9.92 -6.03 -6.50
N ALA A 139 10.10 -7.15 -7.20
CA ALA A 139 11.40 -7.61 -7.67
C ALA A 139 12.05 -6.66 -8.67
N VAL A 140 11.28 -6.06 -9.58
CA VAL A 140 11.77 -5.06 -10.55
C VAL A 140 12.20 -3.78 -9.86
N PHE A 141 11.46 -3.32 -8.85
CA PHE A 141 11.72 -2.06 -8.16
C PHE A 141 12.73 -2.17 -7.00
N TYR A 142 12.92 -3.37 -6.43
CA TYR A 142 13.85 -3.63 -5.33
C TYR A 142 15.28 -3.09 -5.56
N PRO A 143 15.95 -3.34 -6.71
CA PRO A 143 17.29 -2.79 -6.95
C PRO A 143 17.32 -1.26 -7.10
N PHE A 144 16.16 -0.62 -7.22
CA PHE A 144 16.02 0.82 -7.39
C PHE A 144 15.57 1.56 -6.12
N ILE A 145 15.48 0.87 -4.96
CA ILE A 145 14.96 1.45 -3.71
C ILE A 145 15.72 2.73 -3.33
N ASP A 146 17.05 2.70 -3.35
CA ASP A 146 17.89 3.84 -2.96
C ASP A 146 17.71 5.03 -3.92
N GLN A 147 17.61 4.76 -5.22
CA GLN A 147 17.40 5.79 -6.23
C GLN A 147 16.02 6.41 -6.06
N ILE A 148 14.97 5.60 -5.88
CA ILE A 148 13.61 6.07 -5.63
C ILE A 148 13.58 6.93 -4.38
N ALA A 149 14.25 6.50 -3.30
CA ALA A 149 14.35 7.27 -2.06
C ALA A 149 15.09 8.60 -2.25
N ALA A 150 16.14 8.63 -3.07
CA ALA A 150 16.87 9.85 -3.40
C ALA A 150 16.06 10.84 -4.26
N PHE A 151 15.14 10.35 -5.10
CA PHE A 151 14.23 11.18 -5.88
C PHE A 151 12.99 11.64 -5.10
N ALA A 152 12.61 10.92 -4.05
CA ALA A 152 11.39 11.21 -3.28
C ALA A 152 11.31 12.67 -2.77
N PRO A 153 12.38 13.31 -2.26
CA PRO A 153 12.36 14.72 -1.84
C PRO A 153 11.96 15.73 -2.91
N GLN A 154 12.09 15.39 -4.19
CA GLN A 154 11.71 16.27 -5.30
C GLN A 154 10.19 16.31 -5.52
N THR A 155 9.44 15.37 -4.94
CA THR A 155 8.00 15.21 -5.17
C THR A 155 7.14 16.02 -4.20
N ALA A 156 7.65 16.34 -3.00
CA ALA A 156 6.93 17.10 -1.97
C ALA A 156 7.88 17.58 -0.87
N VAL A 157 7.47 18.61 -0.11
CA VAL A 157 8.25 19.16 1.01
C VAL A 157 8.28 18.22 2.23
N ARG A 158 7.20 17.47 2.46
CA ARG A 158 6.99 16.63 3.65
C ARG A 158 7.26 15.15 3.34
N ALA A 159 8.05 14.46 4.16
CA ALA A 159 8.51 13.10 3.91
C ALA A 159 7.35 12.09 3.78
N GLU A 160 6.33 12.19 4.61
CA GLU A 160 5.13 11.37 4.54
C GLU A 160 4.36 11.55 3.22
N VAL A 161 4.35 12.76 2.65
CA VAL A 161 3.72 13.04 1.35
C VAL A 161 4.58 12.51 0.21
N GLN A 162 5.91 12.58 0.35
CA GLN A 162 6.83 12.01 -0.62
C GLN A 162 6.59 10.49 -0.76
N LEU A 163 6.47 9.76 0.36
CA LEU A 163 6.14 8.33 0.33
C LEU A 163 4.78 8.06 -0.30
N ALA A 164 3.78 8.91 -0.04
CA ALA A 164 2.46 8.80 -0.68
C ALA A 164 2.57 8.88 -2.21
N HIS A 165 3.34 9.85 -2.72
CA HIS A 165 3.57 10.00 -4.16
C HIS A 165 4.34 8.82 -4.74
N VAL A 166 5.37 8.32 -4.05
CA VAL A 166 6.12 7.14 -4.48
C VAL A 166 5.21 5.91 -4.58
N SER A 167 4.32 5.69 -3.62
CA SER A 167 3.35 4.58 -3.63
C SER A 167 2.42 4.65 -4.84
N VAL A 168 1.86 5.83 -5.11
CA VAL A 168 0.99 6.05 -6.26
C VAL A 168 1.76 5.83 -7.57
N ALA A 169 2.96 6.40 -7.69
CA ALA A 169 3.81 6.24 -8.87
C ALA A 169 4.17 4.77 -9.12
N PHE A 170 4.56 4.03 -8.08
CA PHE A 170 4.85 2.60 -8.16
C PHE A 170 3.64 1.83 -8.70
N ASN A 171 2.44 2.05 -8.16
CA ASN A 171 1.23 1.34 -8.59
C ASN A 171 0.86 1.66 -10.05
N ILE A 172 1.00 2.92 -10.46
CA ILE A 172 0.74 3.35 -11.84
C ILE A 172 1.76 2.73 -12.79
N ILE A 173 3.07 2.85 -12.50
CA ILE A 173 4.13 2.33 -13.36
C ILE A 173 4.03 0.81 -13.47
N SER A 174 3.85 0.10 -12.35
CA SER A 174 3.69 -1.36 -12.36
C SER A 174 2.51 -1.80 -13.22
N SER A 175 1.38 -1.07 -13.13
CA SER A 175 0.21 -1.33 -13.97
C SER A 175 0.50 -1.06 -15.46
N LEU A 176 1.17 0.05 -15.78
CA LEU A 176 1.52 0.38 -17.17
C LEU A 176 2.51 -0.62 -17.78
N LEU A 177 3.45 -1.13 -16.99
CA LEU A 177 4.44 -2.12 -17.44
C LEU A 177 3.80 -3.46 -17.81
N ILE A 178 2.72 -3.86 -17.14
CA ILE A 178 2.05 -5.13 -17.44
C ILE A 178 1.10 -5.04 -18.65
N LEU A 179 0.51 -3.87 -18.92
CA LEU A 179 -0.44 -3.68 -20.03
C LEU A 179 0.01 -4.26 -21.39
N PRO A 180 1.23 -3.98 -21.91
CA PRO A 180 1.65 -4.47 -23.22
C PRO A 180 1.80 -6.01 -23.29
N VAL A 181 1.90 -6.68 -22.14
CA VAL A 181 2.05 -8.14 -22.04
C VAL A 181 0.87 -8.82 -21.34
N ALA A 182 -0.22 -8.09 -21.10
CA ALA A 182 -1.33 -8.55 -20.27
C ALA A 182 -1.96 -9.87 -20.77
N GLU A 183 -2.14 -10.03 -22.09
CA GLU A 183 -2.66 -11.29 -22.67
C GLU A 183 -1.70 -12.46 -22.48
N SER A 184 -0.40 -12.23 -22.64
CA SER A 184 0.62 -13.27 -22.44
C SER A 184 0.73 -13.63 -20.96
N PHE A 185 0.61 -12.64 -20.08
CA PHE A 185 0.57 -12.84 -18.64
C PHE A 185 -0.67 -13.65 -18.22
N GLY A 186 -1.86 -13.32 -18.72
CA GLY A 186 -3.08 -14.08 -18.46
C GLY A 186 -2.96 -15.55 -18.88
N ARG A 187 -2.47 -15.80 -20.09
CA ARG A 187 -2.20 -17.18 -20.58
C ARG A 187 -1.18 -17.92 -19.72
N MET A 188 -0.15 -17.24 -19.23
CA MET A 188 0.81 -17.82 -18.30
C MET A 188 0.13 -18.23 -16.98
N ILE A 189 -0.71 -17.36 -16.41
CA ILE A 189 -1.44 -17.65 -15.18
C ILE A 189 -2.39 -18.84 -15.36
N GLU A 190 -3.15 -18.89 -16.46
CA GLU A 190 -4.00 -20.03 -16.80
C GLU A 190 -3.21 -21.32 -17.01
N LYS A 191 -2.04 -21.25 -17.65
CA LYS A 191 -1.19 -22.43 -17.86
C LYS A 191 -0.64 -22.99 -16.55
N ILE A 192 -0.25 -22.12 -15.61
CA ILE A 192 0.36 -22.53 -14.33
C ILE A 192 -0.72 -22.94 -13.31
N HIS A 193 -1.84 -22.22 -13.25
CA HIS A 193 -2.85 -22.36 -12.17
C HIS A 193 -4.23 -22.80 -12.67
N GLY A 194 -4.48 -22.82 -13.98
CA GLY A 194 -5.76 -23.20 -14.57
C GLY A 194 -6.01 -24.71 -14.59
N GLY A 195 -4.99 -25.51 -14.30
CA GLY A 195 -5.09 -26.95 -14.10
C GLY A 195 -5.47 -27.30 -12.66
N SER A 196 -6.77 -27.30 -12.36
CA SER A 196 -7.46 -28.11 -11.34
C SER A 196 -8.84 -27.50 -11.07
N SER A 197 -9.80 -27.82 -11.94
CA SER A 197 -11.21 -28.13 -11.62
C SER A 197 -11.94 -28.46 -12.91
#